data_AF-A0A2E0RVF8-F1
#
_entry.id   AF-A0A2E0RVF8-F1
#
_cell.length_a   1.000
_cell.length_b   1.000
_cell.length_c   1.000
_cell.angle_alpha   90.00
_cell.angle_beta   90.00
_cell.angle_gamma   90.00
#
_symmetry.space_group_name_H-M   'P 1'
#
loop_
_entity.id
_entity.type
_entity.pdbx_description
1 polymer ?
#
loop_
_entity_poly.entity_id
_entity_poly.type
_entity_poly.pdbx_seq_one_letter_code
_entity_poly.pdbx_strand_id
1 'polypeptide(L)'
;MTALLRIAEVADRVGISTATVRYYENIGVLPEPERAGNGYRVYDQRTVEQLEFIARAKQLGCSLDEITDLVTAWSGGECGPVQDRLRTLVADKLTAARTEIVELETLTQQLQRAATALEQHRPVGPCDDRCGCVTTTTVGPDASVAPAAIPIALTNPPNLTADVGDVPIACTLTPDQIPDRLNDWADLLHGATRLPIDGGVRVELDDATDIAQVARLAAAEQGCCRFFSFRLTIDARGAALEVTAPTDALDIVHTAFGAPQ
;
A
#
# COMPACT_ATOMS: atom_id res chain seq x y z
N MET A 1 18.52 -10.92 30.66
CA MET A 1 18.08 -9.51 30.77
C MET A 1 17.53 -9.13 29.41
N THR A 2 16.21 -9.16 29.25
CA THR A 2 15.54 -8.77 28.01
C THR A 2 15.78 -7.27 27.81
N ALA A 3 16.36 -6.88 26.68
CA ALA A 3 16.54 -5.46 26.37
C ALA A 3 15.16 -4.83 26.18
N LEU A 4 14.87 -3.79 26.97
CA LEU A 4 13.65 -3.02 26.87
C LEU A 4 13.90 -1.84 25.93
N LEU A 5 13.10 -1.74 24.88
CA LEU A 5 13.20 -0.73 23.82
C LEU A 5 12.07 0.28 23.98
N ARG A 6 12.32 1.55 23.67
CA ARG A 6 11.30 2.58 23.57
C ARG A 6 10.56 2.48 22.24
N ILE A 7 9.38 3.09 22.17
CA ILE A 7 8.54 3.06 20.96
C ILE A 7 9.28 3.50 19.69
N ALA A 8 10.14 4.52 19.79
CA ALA A 8 10.96 4.99 18.66
C ALA A 8 11.96 3.92 18.20
N GLU A 9 12.67 3.29 19.13
CA GLU A 9 13.65 2.25 18.82
C GLU A 9 13.00 1.00 18.20
N VAL A 10 11.79 0.66 18.65
CA VAL A 10 11.00 -0.44 18.07
C VAL A 10 10.51 -0.09 16.66
N ALA A 11 9.96 1.12 16.50
CA ALA A 11 9.50 1.64 15.22
C ALA A 11 10.61 1.62 14.17
N ASP A 12 11.79 2.14 14.52
CA ASP A 12 12.96 2.18 13.65
C ASP A 12 13.44 0.76 13.28
N ARG A 13 13.47 -0.15 14.25
CA ARG A 13 13.95 -1.52 14.05
C ARG A 13 13.05 -2.34 13.12
N VAL A 14 11.74 -2.20 13.25
CA VAL A 14 10.75 -2.93 12.44
C VAL A 14 10.51 -2.22 11.11
N GLY A 15 10.82 -0.93 11.05
CA GLY A 15 10.63 -0.07 9.91
C GLY A 15 9.18 0.37 9.71
N ILE A 16 8.52 0.74 10.80
CA ILE A 16 7.16 1.28 10.81
C ILE A 16 7.13 2.57 11.63
N SER A 17 6.10 3.39 11.45
CA SER A 17 5.97 4.62 12.25
C SER A 17 5.63 4.31 13.71
N THR A 18 6.04 5.17 14.64
CA THR A 18 5.60 5.06 16.05
C THR A 18 4.08 5.17 16.19
N ALA A 19 3.42 5.84 15.25
CA ALA A 19 1.97 5.95 15.19
C ALA A 19 1.33 4.60 14.79
N THR A 20 1.97 3.83 13.90
CA THR A 20 1.57 2.47 13.53
C THR A 20 1.73 1.50 14.72
N VAL A 21 2.78 1.64 15.53
CA VAL A 21 2.93 0.86 16.76
C VAL A 21 1.77 1.14 17.72
N ARG A 22 1.42 2.42 17.94
CA ARG A 22 0.26 2.82 18.77
C ARG A 22 -1.06 2.33 18.19
N TYR A 23 -1.19 2.31 16.86
CA TYR A 23 -2.38 1.76 16.21
C TYR A 23 -2.58 0.30 16.59
N TYR A 24 -1.53 -0.52 16.44
CA TYR A 24 -1.61 -1.94 16.78
C TYR A 24 -1.86 -2.19 18.26
N GLU A 25 -1.39 -1.33 19.17
CA GLU A 25 -1.81 -1.34 20.57
C GLU A 25 -3.31 -1.08 20.73
N ASN A 26 -3.83 0.00 20.10
CA ASN A 26 -5.22 0.43 20.26
C ASN A 26 -6.23 -0.61 19.76
N ILE A 27 -5.92 -1.30 18.66
CA ILE A 27 -6.78 -2.35 18.10
C ILE A 27 -6.54 -3.73 18.73
N GLY A 28 -5.67 -3.82 19.74
CA GLY A 28 -5.38 -5.06 20.48
C GLY A 28 -4.54 -6.09 19.72
N VAL A 29 -3.92 -5.68 18.60
CA VAL A 29 -2.97 -6.52 17.85
C VAL A 29 -1.62 -6.62 18.57
N LEU A 30 -1.26 -5.62 19.39
CA LEU A 30 -0.14 -5.71 20.34
C LEU A 30 -0.67 -5.66 21.77
N PRO A 31 0.01 -6.35 22.71
CA PRO A 31 -0.29 -6.19 24.13
C PRO A 31 0.02 -4.75 24.59
N GLU A 32 -0.68 -4.30 25.64
CA GLU A 32 -0.38 -3.00 26.25
C GLU A 32 1.06 -3.00 26.80
N PRO A 33 1.90 -2.02 26.42
CA PRO A 33 3.31 -2.02 26.78
C PRO A 33 3.53 -1.71 28.25
N GLU A 34 4.57 -2.31 28.82
CA GLU A 34 5.02 -1.95 30.16
C GLU A 34 5.51 -0.49 30.19
N ARG A 35 5.44 0.13 31.37
CA ARG A 35 5.99 1.45 31.61
C ARG A 35 7.25 1.34 32.46
N ALA A 36 8.35 1.89 31.97
CA ALA A 36 9.58 2.00 32.74
C ALA A 36 9.40 2.99 33.92
N GLY A 37 10.31 2.97 34.90
CA GLY A 37 10.25 3.81 36.11
C GLY A 37 10.26 5.33 35.85
N ASN A 38 10.56 5.75 34.62
CA ASN A 38 10.49 7.13 34.15
C ASN A 38 9.17 7.46 33.41
N GLY A 39 8.20 6.55 33.38
CA GLY A 39 6.87 6.72 32.80
C GLY A 39 6.74 6.44 31.30
N TYR A 40 7.85 6.16 30.61
CA TYR A 40 7.85 5.85 29.17
C TYR A 40 7.43 4.41 28.88
N ARG A 41 6.74 4.21 27.75
CA ARG A 41 6.42 2.88 27.21
C ARG A 41 7.70 2.15 26.82
N VAL A 42 7.80 0.90 27.22
CA VAL A 42 8.89 -0.01 26.87
C VAL A 42 8.35 -1.33 26.35
N TYR A 43 9.07 -1.88 25.39
CA TYR A 43 8.71 -3.10 24.67
C TYR A 43 9.86 -4.09 24.81
N ASP A 44 9.50 -5.34 24.98
CA ASP A 44 10.48 -6.42 25.01
C ASP A 44 10.78 -6.96 23.61
N GLN A 45 11.77 -7.85 23.53
CA GLN A 45 12.16 -8.46 22.27
C GLN A 45 11.03 -9.28 21.63
N ARG A 46 10.14 -9.87 22.43
CA ARG A 46 8.99 -10.64 21.94
C ARG A 46 8.01 -9.73 21.19
N THR A 47 7.78 -8.52 21.68
CA THR A 47 6.94 -7.53 21.01
C THR A 47 7.53 -7.09 19.66
N VAL A 48 8.86 -6.97 19.59
CA VAL A 48 9.56 -6.69 18.33
C VAL A 48 9.35 -7.84 17.34
N GLU A 49 9.50 -9.09 17.75
CA GLU A 49 9.27 -10.26 16.90
C GLU A 49 7.82 -10.34 16.38
N GLN A 50 6.85 -9.98 17.23
CA GLN A 50 5.44 -9.86 16.85
C GLN A 50 5.23 -8.82 15.76
N LEU A 51 5.82 -7.64 15.94
CA LEU A 51 5.75 -6.54 14.99
C LEU A 51 6.39 -6.89 13.65
N GLU A 52 7.56 -7.54 13.66
CA GLU A 52 8.19 -8.05 12.43
C GLU A 52 7.30 -9.10 11.74
N PHE A 53 6.62 -9.95 12.50
CA PHE A 53 5.68 -10.92 11.95
C PHE A 53 4.46 -10.23 11.31
N ILE A 54 3.89 -9.22 11.97
CA ILE A 54 2.80 -8.41 11.42
C ILE A 54 3.23 -7.72 10.12
N ALA A 55 4.43 -7.12 10.10
CA ALA A 55 4.98 -6.47 8.92
C ALA A 55 5.12 -7.44 7.74
N ARG A 56 5.65 -8.65 7.98
CA ARG A 56 5.74 -9.71 6.96
C ARG A 56 4.35 -10.14 6.46
N ALA A 57 3.37 -10.31 7.34
CA ALA A 57 2.01 -10.64 6.95
C ALA A 57 1.36 -9.53 6.11
N LYS A 58 1.58 -8.25 6.44
CA LYS A 58 1.14 -7.12 5.61
C LYS A 58 1.78 -7.14 4.22
N GLN A 59 3.07 -7.46 4.11
CA GLN A 59 3.77 -7.57 2.83
C GLN A 59 3.19 -8.68 1.94
N LEU A 60 2.64 -9.74 2.53
CA LEU A 60 1.93 -10.80 1.80
C LEU A 60 0.51 -10.41 1.36
N GLY A 61 0.07 -9.18 1.64
CA GLY A 61 -1.27 -8.71 1.31
C GLY A 61 -2.35 -9.18 2.29
N CYS A 62 -1.97 -9.57 3.52
CA CYS A 62 -2.94 -9.92 4.53
C CYS A 62 -3.72 -8.68 5.00
N SER A 63 -5.03 -8.83 5.12
CA SER A 63 -5.92 -7.83 5.71
C SER A 63 -5.62 -7.67 7.19
N LEU A 64 -6.19 -6.64 7.83
CA LEU A 64 -6.02 -6.45 9.25
C LEU A 64 -6.66 -7.59 10.06
N ASP A 65 -7.84 -8.04 9.66
CA ASP A 65 -8.55 -9.15 10.32
C ASP A 65 -7.74 -10.45 10.24
N GLU A 66 -7.19 -10.78 9.06
CA GLU A 66 -6.33 -11.95 8.87
C GLU A 66 -5.06 -11.88 9.74
N ILE A 67 -4.53 -10.68 9.95
CA ILE A 67 -3.37 -10.46 10.83
C ILE A 67 -3.75 -10.64 12.29
N THR A 68 -4.90 -10.13 12.72
CA THR A 68 -5.42 -10.34 14.08
C THR A 68 -5.59 -11.84 14.37
N ASP A 69 -6.11 -12.60 13.41
CA ASP A 69 -6.23 -14.06 13.53
C ASP A 69 -4.87 -14.76 13.62
N LEU A 70 -3.90 -14.34 12.82
CA LEU A 70 -2.52 -14.88 12.87
C LEU A 70 -1.83 -14.54 14.19
N VAL A 71 -1.98 -13.31 14.67
CA VAL A 71 -1.41 -12.86 15.95
C VAL A 71 -2.05 -13.60 17.12
N THR A 72 -3.35 -13.85 17.08
CA THR A 72 -4.04 -14.66 18.09
C THR A 72 -3.45 -16.08 18.13
N ALA A 73 -3.18 -16.70 16.97
CA ALA A 73 -2.49 -17.99 16.94
C ALA A 73 -1.09 -17.92 17.55
N TRP A 74 -0.35 -16.85 17.22
CA TRP A 74 1.02 -16.63 17.68
C TRP A 74 1.09 -16.42 19.20
N SER A 75 0.12 -15.73 19.79
CA SER A 75 0.02 -15.57 21.25
C SER A 75 -0.16 -16.91 22.00
N GLY A 76 -0.69 -17.94 21.32
CA GLY A 76 -0.78 -19.30 21.86
C GLY A 76 0.57 -19.98 22.09
N GLY A 77 1.67 -19.42 21.55
CA GLY A 77 3.03 -19.90 21.77
C GLY A 77 3.43 -21.14 20.97
N GLU A 78 2.52 -21.67 20.14
CA GLU A 78 2.78 -22.84 19.30
C GLU A 78 2.92 -22.44 17.83
N CYS A 79 3.99 -22.93 17.18
CA CYS A 79 4.25 -22.61 15.78
C CYS A 79 3.31 -23.35 14.80
N GLY A 80 2.79 -24.52 15.16
CA GLY A 80 1.93 -25.34 14.29
C GLY A 80 0.67 -24.60 13.83
N PRO A 81 -0.18 -24.10 14.77
CA PRO A 81 -1.38 -23.33 14.42
C PRO A 81 -1.10 -22.08 13.59
N VAL A 82 0.02 -21.39 13.85
CA VAL A 82 0.44 -20.22 13.08
C VAL A 82 0.79 -20.62 11.64
N GLN A 83 1.57 -21.69 11.46
CA GLN A 83 1.94 -22.18 10.13
C GLN A 83 0.74 -22.66 9.33
N ASP A 84 -0.20 -23.36 9.97
CA ASP A 84 -1.40 -23.86 9.29
C ASP A 84 -2.28 -22.71 8.80
N ARG A 85 -2.51 -21.69 9.64
CA ARG A 85 -3.25 -20.47 9.24
C ARG A 85 -2.54 -19.71 8.13
N LEU A 86 -1.22 -19.52 8.24
CA LEU A 86 -0.44 -18.82 7.23
C LEU A 86 -0.43 -19.57 5.90
N ARG A 87 -0.37 -20.91 5.92
CA ARG A 87 -0.43 -21.73 4.71
C ARG A 87 -1.75 -21.55 3.96
N THR A 88 -2.86 -21.55 4.68
CA THR A 88 -4.19 -21.29 4.09
C THR A 88 -4.26 -19.90 3.48
N LEU A 89 -3.89 -18.87 4.25
CA LEU A 89 -3.91 -17.48 3.76
C LEU A 89 -3.05 -17.31 2.51
N VAL A 90 -1.82 -17.82 2.50
CA VAL A 90 -0.94 -17.72 1.33
C VAL A 90 -1.53 -18.44 0.12
N ALA A 91 -2.16 -19.61 0.30
CA ALA A 91 -2.82 -20.31 -0.79
C ALA A 91 -4.00 -19.51 -1.38
N ASP A 92 -4.79 -18.86 -0.53
CA ASP A 92 -5.91 -18.02 -0.94
C ASP A 92 -5.41 -16.78 -1.69
N LYS A 93 -4.37 -16.09 -1.18
CA LYS A 93 -3.75 -14.95 -1.86
C LYS A 93 -3.14 -15.33 -3.21
N LEU A 94 -2.47 -16.49 -3.31
CA LEU A 94 -1.96 -17.00 -4.57
C LEU A 94 -3.09 -17.25 -5.58
N THR A 95 -4.22 -17.77 -5.12
CA THR A 95 -5.39 -18.01 -5.97
C THR A 95 -5.98 -16.70 -6.46
N ALA A 96 -6.19 -15.73 -5.56
CA ALA A 96 -6.70 -14.40 -5.91
C ALA A 96 -5.78 -13.68 -6.92
N ALA A 97 -4.47 -13.67 -6.67
CA ALA A 97 -3.50 -13.06 -7.57
C ALA A 97 -3.50 -13.70 -8.98
N ARG A 98 -3.63 -15.03 -9.05
CA ARG A 98 -3.74 -15.74 -10.34
C ARG A 98 -5.00 -15.36 -11.10
N THR A 99 -6.14 -15.19 -10.41
CA THR A 99 -7.38 -14.73 -11.04
C THR A 99 -7.22 -13.32 -11.61
N GLU A 100 -6.65 -12.40 -10.82
CA GLU A 100 -6.40 -11.02 -11.27
C GLU A 100 -5.46 -10.96 -12.49
N ILE A 101 -4.42 -11.79 -12.52
CA ILE A 101 -3.53 -11.91 -13.70
C ILE A 101 -4.34 -12.28 -14.95
N VAL A 102 -5.22 -13.29 -14.88
CA VAL A 102 -6.03 -13.71 -16.03
C VAL A 102 -6.97 -12.60 -16.51
N GLU A 103 -7.57 -11.84 -15.58
CA GLU A 103 -8.43 -10.71 -15.90
C GLU A 103 -7.66 -9.58 -16.59
N LEU A 104 -6.49 -9.22 -16.04
CA LEU A 104 -5.62 -8.18 -16.60
C LEU A 104 -5.05 -8.58 -17.97
N GLU A 105 -4.69 -9.85 -18.16
CA GLU A 105 -4.28 -10.38 -19.46
C GLU A 105 -5.42 -10.28 -20.49
N THR A 106 -6.65 -10.60 -20.08
CA THR A 106 -7.83 -10.48 -20.93
C THR A 106 -8.10 -9.04 -21.33
N LEU A 107 -8.06 -8.11 -20.37
CA LEU A 107 -8.23 -6.67 -20.63
C LEU A 107 -7.12 -6.15 -21.56
N THR A 108 -5.88 -6.56 -21.33
CA THR A 108 -4.74 -6.19 -22.17
C THR A 108 -4.95 -6.61 -23.61
N GLN A 109 -5.43 -7.85 -23.86
CA GLN A 109 -5.75 -8.31 -25.19
C GLN A 109 -6.89 -7.50 -25.84
N GLN A 110 -7.90 -7.10 -25.08
CA GLN A 110 -8.99 -6.25 -25.59
C GLN A 110 -8.48 -4.87 -26.00
N LEU A 111 -7.65 -4.24 -25.15
CA LEU A 111 -7.06 -2.93 -25.42
C LEU A 111 -6.13 -2.98 -26.65
N GLN A 112 -5.36 -4.04 -26.82
CA GLN A 112 -4.51 -4.22 -28.01
C GLN A 112 -5.33 -4.34 -29.30
N ARG A 113 -6.44 -5.08 -29.28
CA ARG A 113 -7.35 -5.18 -30.42
C ARG A 113 -7.97 -3.82 -30.76
N ALA A 114 -8.42 -3.08 -29.74
CA ALA A 114 -8.98 -1.74 -29.93
C ALA A 114 -7.93 -0.77 -30.50
N ALA A 115 -6.71 -0.76 -29.96
CA ALA A 115 -5.61 0.07 -30.46
C ALA A 115 -5.30 -0.24 -31.94
N THR A 116 -5.19 -1.53 -32.30
CA THR A 116 -4.94 -1.95 -33.68
C THR A 116 -6.05 -1.48 -34.63
N ALA A 117 -7.32 -1.61 -34.22
CA ALA A 117 -8.45 -1.15 -35.02
C ALA A 117 -8.43 0.36 -35.26
N LEU A 118 -8.08 1.14 -34.22
CA LEU A 118 -7.95 2.60 -34.31
C LEU A 118 -6.78 3.05 -35.19
N GLU A 119 -5.68 2.30 -35.22
CA GLU A 119 -4.55 2.57 -36.13
C GLU A 119 -4.91 2.26 -37.60
N GLN A 120 -5.67 1.20 -37.84
CA GLN A 120 -5.99 0.75 -39.20
C GLN A 120 -7.09 1.57 -39.87
N HIS A 121 -8.03 2.12 -39.10
CA HIS A 121 -9.16 2.86 -39.65
C HIS A 121 -9.31 4.23 -39.02
N ARG A 122 -9.01 5.27 -39.80
CA ARG A 122 -9.32 6.66 -39.46
C ARG A 122 -10.52 7.13 -40.29
N PRO A 123 -11.75 7.07 -39.76
CA PRO A 123 -12.92 7.54 -40.50
C PRO A 123 -12.84 9.04 -40.73
N VAL A 124 -13.24 9.47 -41.92
CA VAL A 124 -13.36 10.88 -42.29
C VAL A 124 -14.85 11.22 -42.29
N GLY A 125 -15.29 12.08 -41.36
CA GLY A 125 -16.70 12.44 -41.22
C GLY A 125 -17.08 12.84 -39.79
N PRO A 126 -18.36 13.18 -39.54
CA PRO A 126 -18.87 13.46 -38.19
C PRO A 126 -18.86 12.20 -37.32
N CYS A 127 -18.77 12.36 -36.00
CA CYS A 127 -18.94 11.27 -35.05
C CYS A 127 -20.41 10.87 -34.94
N ASP A 128 -20.87 10.00 -35.83
CA ASP A 128 -22.19 9.36 -35.82
C ASP A 128 -22.09 7.82 -35.72
N ASP A 129 -23.20 7.11 -35.83
CA ASP A 129 -23.27 5.63 -35.72
C ASP A 129 -22.44 4.89 -36.78
N ARG A 130 -21.89 5.60 -37.78
CA ARG A 130 -21.01 5.06 -38.83
C ARG A 130 -19.53 5.32 -38.55
N CYS A 131 -19.20 6.08 -37.50
CA CYS A 131 -17.85 6.51 -37.15
C CYS A 131 -16.97 5.37 -36.61
N GLY A 132 -17.49 4.16 -36.33
CA GLY A 132 -16.69 2.99 -35.93
C GLY A 132 -15.96 3.10 -34.57
N CYS A 133 -15.95 4.28 -33.94
CA CYS A 133 -15.30 4.56 -32.66
C CYS A 133 -16.11 4.04 -31.46
N VAL A 134 -17.41 3.77 -31.64
CA VAL A 134 -18.35 3.39 -30.57
C VAL A 134 -19.05 2.06 -30.83
N THR A 135 -18.97 1.54 -32.07
CA THR A 135 -19.54 0.25 -32.43
C THR A 135 -18.48 -0.82 -32.26
N THR A 136 -18.75 -1.79 -31.39
CA THR A 136 -18.12 -3.11 -31.44
C THR A 136 -18.41 -3.68 -32.82
N THR A 137 -17.58 -3.34 -33.79
CA THR A 137 -17.68 -3.88 -35.13
C THR A 137 -17.43 -5.36 -34.96
N THR A 138 -18.50 -6.15 -35.12
CA THR A 138 -18.45 -7.55 -35.49
C THR A 138 -17.42 -7.68 -36.58
N VAL A 139 -16.23 -8.12 -36.20
CA VAL A 139 -15.23 -8.64 -37.12
C VAL A 139 -15.97 -9.71 -37.93
N GLY A 140 -16.18 -9.45 -39.21
CA GLY A 140 -16.79 -10.43 -40.11
C GLY A 140 -16.00 -11.74 -40.07
N PRO A 141 -16.63 -12.90 -40.35
CA PRO A 141 -16.08 -14.23 -40.07
C PRO A 141 -14.79 -14.62 -40.82
N ASP A 142 -14.18 -13.72 -41.62
CA ASP A 142 -13.02 -14.01 -42.48
C ASP A 142 -11.70 -13.31 -42.08
N ALA A 143 -11.65 -12.56 -40.98
CA ALA A 143 -10.37 -11.99 -40.51
C ALA A 143 -9.60 -13.00 -39.63
N SER A 144 -9.03 -14.02 -40.26
CA SER A 144 -7.97 -14.84 -39.65
C SER A 144 -6.71 -14.00 -39.51
N VAL A 145 -6.60 -13.26 -38.41
CA VAL A 145 -5.32 -12.70 -37.97
C VAL A 145 -4.73 -13.71 -37.00
N ALA A 146 -3.75 -14.48 -37.47
CA ALA A 146 -2.96 -15.36 -36.62
C ALA A 146 -2.38 -14.54 -35.45
N PRO A 147 -2.41 -15.06 -34.21
CA PRO A 147 -1.87 -14.33 -33.08
C PRO A 147 -0.35 -14.23 -33.27
N ALA A 148 0.11 -13.07 -33.73
CA ALA A 148 1.50 -12.70 -33.60
C ALA A 148 1.72 -12.50 -32.10
N ALA A 149 2.28 -13.52 -31.44
CA ALA A 149 2.80 -13.38 -30.09
C ALA A 149 3.93 -12.35 -30.16
N ILE A 150 3.61 -11.08 -29.88
CA ILE A 150 4.62 -10.07 -29.62
C ILE A 150 5.09 -10.37 -28.18
N PRO A 151 6.33 -10.85 -27.99
CA PRO A 151 6.81 -11.11 -26.64
C PRO A 151 6.87 -9.77 -25.91
N ILE A 152 6.08 -9.65 -24.84
CA ILE A 152 6.22 -8.57 -23.87
C ILE A 152 7.52 -8.87 -23.12
N ALA A 153 8.60 -8.22 -23.51
CA ALA A 153 9.77 -8.13 -22.64
C ALA A 153 9.40 -7.18 -21.50
N LEU A 154 8.95 -7.74 -20.37
CA LEU A 154 8.95 -7.01 -19.11
C LEU A 154 10.38 -6.47 -18.93
N THR A 155 10.53 -5.16 -18.73
CA THR A 155 11.84 -4.52 -18.53
C THR A 155 12.61 -5.09 -17.33
N ASN A 156 11.96 -5.93 -16.53
CA ASN A 156 12.59 -7.01 -15.76
C ASN A 156 11.68 -8.25 -15.80
N PRO A 157 12.13 -9.43 -16.24
CA PRO A 157 11.44 -10.67 -15.89
C PRO A 157 11.54 -10.85 -14.36
N PRO A 158 10.47 -11.29 -13.66
CA PRO A 158 10.62 -11.76 -12.29
C PRO A 158 11.62 -12.91 -12.30
N ASN A 159 12.74 -12.75 -11.60
CA ASN A 159 13.73 -13.81 -11.47
C ASN A 159 13.14 -14.92 -10.59
N LEU A 160 12.43 -15.87 -11.23
CA LEU A 160 11.83 -17.05 -10.59
C LEU A 160 12.87 -18.06 -10.10
N THR A 161 14.17 -17.78 -10.28
CA THR A 161 15.30 -18.59 -9.80
C THR A 161 16.13 -17.91 -8.71
N ALA A 162 15.75 -16.71 -8.26
CA ALA A 162 16.39 -16.11 -7.10
C ALA A 162 16.05 -16.94 -5.86
N ASP A 163 17.09 -17.37 -5.16
CA ASP A 163 16.99 -18.00 -3.85
C ASP A 163 16.01 -17.19 -2.99
N VAL A 164 15.03 -17.86 -2.38
CA VAL A 164 13.94 -17.23 -1.61
C VAL A 164 14.47 -16.41 -0.42
N GLY A 165 15.77 -16.49 -0.14
CA GLY A 165 16.47 -15.71 0.87
C GLY A 165 16.91 -14.28 0.48
N ASP A 166 16.86 -13.86 -0.80
CA ASP A 166 17.50 -12.57 -1.17
C ASP A 166 16.80 -11.76 -2.29
N VAL A 167 15.52 -12.02 -2.56
CA VAL A 167 14.70 -11.05 -3.32
C VAL A 167 14.38 -9.91 -2.36
N PRO A 168 14.71 -8.64 -2.68
CA PRO A 168 14.30 -7.52 -1.86
C PRO A 168 12.77 -7.43 -1.95
N ILE A 169 12.12 -7.99 -0.93
CA ILE A 169 10.70 -7.85 -0.65
C ILE A 169 10.46 -6.36 -0.56
N ALA A 170 9.64 -5.83 -1.46
CA ALA A 170 9.50 -4.41 -1.75
C ALA A 170 9.36 -3.53 -0.48
N CYS A 171 10.50 -3.10 0.03
CA CYS A 171 10.71 -1.98 0.91
C CYS A 171 12.11 -1.48 0.53
N THR A 172 12.18 -0.49 -0.36
CA THR A 172 13.44 0.20 -0.71
C THR A 172 13.83 1.17 0.41
N LEU A 173 13.97 0.66 1.64
CA LEU A 173 14.44 1.44 2.78
C LEU A 173 15.30 0.56 3.68
N THR A 174 16.52 1.02 3.91
CA THR A 174 17.36 0.52 5.00
C THR A 174 16.90 1.15 6.33
N PRO A 175 17.12 0.48 7.49
CA PRO A 175 16.62 0.90 8.82
C PRO A 175 17.06 2.30 9.31
N ASP A 176 18.02 2.91 8.63
CA ASP A 176 18.56 4.25 8.89
C ASP A 176 17.72 5.40 8.30
N GLN A 177 16.64 5.11 7.55
CA GLN A 177 15.86 6.10 6.77
C GLN A 177 14.43 6.35 7.28
N ILE A 178 14.11 5.91 8.50
CA ILE A 178 12.73 5.83 9.03
C ILE A 178 12.42 6.89 10.11
N PRO A 179 13.35 7.32 10.98
CA PRO A 179 13.14 8.47 11.86
C PRO A 179 12.90 9.79 11.10
N ASP A 180 13.45 9.90 9.88
CA ASP A 180 13.37 11.13 9.08
C ASP A 180 11.98 11.35 8.48
N ARG A 181 11.14 10.32 8.30
CA ARG A 181 9.92 10.42 7.47
C ARG A 181 8.69 11.05 8.10
N LEU A 182 8.51 10.92 9.42
CA LEU A 182 7.48 11.68 10.15
C LEU A 182 7.87 13.15 10.29
N ASN A 183 9.18 13.42 10.42
CA ASN A 183 9.69 14.78 10.33
C ASN A 183 9.55 15.31 8.91
N ASP A 184 9.78 14.51 7.87
CA ASP A 184 9.59 14.90 6.48
C ASP A 184 8.14 15.30 6.22
N TRP A 185 7.14 14.54 6.70
CA TRP A 185 5.73 14.96 6.60
C TRP A 185 5.43 16.22 7.42
N ALA A 186 5.96 16.32 8.64
CA ALA A 186 5.72 17.47 9.51
C ALA A 186 6.38 18.76 9.00
N ASP A 187 7.57 18.64 8.41
CA ASP A 187 8.34 19.72 7.79
C ASP A 187 7.71 20.13 6.46
N LEU A 188 7.30 19.17 5.65
CA LEU A 188 6.73 19.41 4.33
C LEU A 188 5.28 19.91 4.38
N LEU A 189 4.53 19.54 5.41
CA LEU A 189 3.17 20.07 5.67
C LEU A 189 3.17 21.14 6.77
N HIS A 190 4.34 21.70 7.09
CA HIS A 190 4.45 22.75 8.09
C HIS A 190 3.72 24.02 7.61
N GLY A 191 2.84 24.57 8.45
CA GLY A 191 2.06 25.77 8.10
C GLY A 191 0.91 25.55 7.11
N ALA A 192 0.73 24.33 6.58
CA ALA A 192 -0.36 24.00 5.67
C ALA A 192 -1.74 24.07 6.37
N THR A 193 -2.76 24.49 5.63
CA THR A 193 -4.15 24.58 6.14
C THR A 193 -4.81 23.21 6.12
N ARG A 194 -5.52 22.84 7.20
CA ARG A 194 -6.11 21.51 7.38
C ARG A 194 -7.62 21.59 7.52
N LEU A 195 -8.34 20.94 6.63
CA LEU A 195 -9.80 20.88 6.59
C LEU A 195 -10.28 19.48 6.96
N PRO A 196 -11.34 19.34 7.76
CA PRO A 196 -11.92 18.04 8.05
C PRO A 196 -12.62 17.48 6.81
N ILE A 197 -12.45 16.17 6.57
CA ILE A 197 -13.19 15.41 5.55
C ILE A 197 -13.75 14.13 6.17
N ASP A 198 -14.75 13.53 5.52
CA ASP A 198 -15.30 12.26 5.98
C ASP A 198 -14.20 11.18 5.96
N GLY A 199 -13.94 10.58 7.11
CA GLY A 199 -12.89 9.57 7.25
C GLY A 199 -11.44 10.10 7.19
N GLY A 200 -11.17 11.40 7.37
CA GLY A 200 -9.79 11.89 7.36
C GLY A 200 -9.54 13.39 7.45
N VAL A 201 -8.41 13.82 6.88
CA VAL A 201 -8.00 15.23 6.80
C VAL A 201 -7.64 15.60 5.36
N ARG A 202 -8.02 16.80 4.94
CA ARG A 202 -7.55 17.44 3.71
C ARG A 202 -6.54 18.52 4.07
N VAL A 203 -5.36 18.45 3.47
CA VAL A 203 -4.28 19.41 3.65
C VAL A 203 -4.14 20.22 2.37
N GLU A 204 -4.33 21.54 2.46
CA GLU A 204 -4.08 22.45 1.35
C GLU A 204 -2.58 22.74 1.26
N LEU A 205 -2.00 22.46 0.08
CA LEU A 205 -0.58 22.62 -0.18
C LEU A 205 -0.36 24.01 -0.79
N ASP A 206 0.61 24.74 -0.26
CA ASP A 206 0.97 26.05 -0.81
C ASP A 206 1.84 25.90 -2.07
N ASP A 207 2.05 27.01 -2.78
CA ASP A 207 2.89 27.05 -3.99
C ASP A 207 4.37 26.74 -3.70
N ALA A 208 4.80 26.79 -2.44
CA ALA A 208 6.17 26.49 -2.02
C ALA A 208 6.37 24.99 -1.74
N THR A 209 5.29 24.21 -1.65
CA THR A 209 5.32 22.78 -1.31
C THR A 209 5.78 21.97 -2.53
N ASP A 210 6.81 21.12 -2.35
CA ASP A 210 7.25 20.19 -3.41
C ASP A 210 6.23 19.05 -3.58
N ILE A 211 5.30 19.23 -4.52
CA ILE A 211 4.26 18.26 -4.87
C ILE A 211 4.85 16.90 -5.28
N ALA A 212 6.00 16.88 -5.96
CA ALA A 212 6.64 15.63 -6.37
C ALA A 212 7.21 14.86 -5.16
N GLN A 213 7.66 15.57 -4.13
CA GLN A 213 8.03 14.96 -2.86
C GLN A 213 6.80 14.47 -2.07
N VAL A 214 5.70 15.22 -2.04
CA VAL A 214 4.41 14.77 -1.46
C VAL A 214 3.97 13.44 -2.08
N ALA A 215 3.95 13.36 -3.41
CA ALA A 215 3.53 12.17 -4.13
C ALA A 215 4.44 10.96 -3.82
N ARG A 216 5.77 11.18 -3.74
CA ARG A 216 6.73 10.13 -3.39
C ARG A 216 6.54 9.63 -1.96
N LEU A 217 6.35 10.53 -0.99
CA LEU A 217 6.08 10.17 0.40
C LEU A 217 4.75 9.41 0.52
N ALA A 218 3.68 9.90 -0.11
CA ALA A 218 2.37 9.23 -0.10
C ALA A 218 2.44 7.82 -0.73
N ALA A 219 3.15 7.66 -1.84
CA ALA A 219 3.35 6.35 -2.47
C ALA A 219 4.15 5.39 -1.59
N ALA A 220 5.15 5.89 -0.84
CA ALA A 220 5.92 5.06 0.06
C ALA A 220 5.14 4.67 1.32
N GLU A 221 4.31 5.58 1.85
CA GLU A 221 3.40 5.29 2.98
C GLU A 221 2.32 4.27 2.60
N GLN A 222 1.81 4.29 1.36
CA GLN A 222 0.97 3.21 0.84
C GLN A 222 1.66 1.85 0.90
N GLY A 223 2.98 1.77 0.70
CA GLY A 223 3.73 0.52 0.76
C GLY A 223 3.81 -0.07 2.17
N CYS A 224 4.00 0.78 3.18
CA CYS A 224 4.21 0.35 4.58
C CYS A 224 2.91 0.31 5.41
N CYS A 225 1.98 1.21 5.11
CA CYS A 225 0.74 1.45 5.84
C CYS A 225 -0.46 1.50 4.88
N ARG A 226 -0.76 0.37 4.20
CA ARG A 226 -1.86 0.22 3.22
C ARG A 226 -3.28 0.56 3.71
N PHE A 227 -3.45 0.85 5.00
CA PHE A 227 -4.72 1.25 5.58
C PHE A 227 -5.00 2.75 5.43
N PHE A 228 -3.98 3.59 5.25
CA PHE A 228 -4.21 4.95 4.78
C PHE A 228 -4.62 4.93 3.32
N SER A 229 -5.31 5.96 2.87
CA SER A 229 -5.52 6.27 1.46
C SER A 229 -5.14 7.72 1.24
N PHE A 230 -4.30 7.96 0.24
CA PHE A 230 -3.83 9.29 -0.12
C PHE A 230 -4.41 9.68 -1.47
N ARG A 231 -5.03 10.85 -1.56
CA ARG A 231 -5.49 11.44 -2.83
C ARG A 231 -4.88 12.82 -3.00
N LEU A 232 -4.00 12.95 -3.99
CA LEU A 232 -3.44 14.23 -4.39
C LEU A 232 -4.28 14.81 -5.52
N THR A 233 -4.79 16.03 -5.33
CA THR A 233 -5.60 16.75 -6.32
C THR A 233 -4.91 18.05 -6.69
N ILE A 234 -4.87 18.38 -7.99
CA ILE A 234 -4.37 19.65 -8.51
C ILE A 234 -5.46 20.21 -9.42
N ASP A 235 -6.05 21.33 -9.05
CA ASP A 235 -7.12 21.98 -9.80
C ASP A 235 -6.96 23.52 -9.83
N ALA A 236 -7.97 24.24 -10.31
CA ALA A 236 -7.95 25.69 -10.40
C ALA A 236 -7.86 26.41 -9.03
N ARG A 237 -8.04 25.69 -7.92
CA ARG A 237 -7.94 26.18 -6.54
C ARG A 237 -6.58 25.88 -5.90
N GLY A 238 -5.68 25.16 -6.58
CA GLY A 238 -4.35 24.81 -6.10
C GLY A 238 -4.16 23.30 -5.93
N ALA A 239 -3.15 22.91 -5.16
CA ALA A 239 -2.83 21.52 -4.84
C ALA A 239 -3.32 21.15 -3.43
N ALA A 240 -3.83 19.93 -3.26
CA ALA A 240 -4.28 19.44 -1.97
C ALA A 240 -4.05 17.93 -1.82
N LEU A 241 -3.70 17.51 -0.61
CA LEU A 241 -3.56 16.13 -0.21
C LEU A 241 -4.70 15.73 0.73
N GLU A 242 -5.50 14.75 0.35
CA GLU A 242 -6.47 14.11 1.24
C GLU A 242 -5.86 12.83 1.80
N VAL A 243 -5.93 12.68 3.12
CA VAL A 243 -5.50 11.47 3.82
C VAL A 243 -6.70 10.91 4.56
N THR A 244 -7.14 9.71 4.18
CA THR A 244 -8.26 9.02 4.84
C THR A 244 -7.81 7.69 5.42
N ALA A 245 -8.46 7.25 6.49
CA ALA A 245 -8.25 5.96 7.11
C ALA A 245 -9.60 5.36 7.58
N PRO A 246 -9.66 4.05 7.85
CA PRO A 246 -10.83 3.47 8.50
C PRO A 246 -11.09 4.13 9.87
N THR A 247 -12.32 4.08 10.35
CA THR A 247 -12.80 4.91 11.47
C THR A 247 -12.05 4.69 12.78
N ASP A 248 -11.51 3.48 12.99
CA ASP A 248 -10.66 3.08 14.12
C ASP A 248 -9.23 3.64 14.05
N ALA A 249 -8.84 4.23 12.91
CA ALA A 249 -7.50 4.79 12.67
C ALA A 249 -7.48 6.33 12.52
N LEU A 250 -8.61 7.02 12.75
CA LEU A 250 -8.74 8.48 12.58
C LEU A 250 -7.83 9.31 13.50
N ASP A 251 -7.70 8.91 14.77
CA ASP A 251 -6.84 9.61 15.74
C ASP A 251 -5.37 9.61 15.31
N ILE A 252 -4.96 8.59 14.55
CA ILE A 252 -3.62 8.46 14.00
C ILE A 252 -3.43 9.37 12.79
N VAL A 253 -4.44 9.51 11.93
CA VAL A 253 -4.42 10.50 10.84
C VAL A 253 -4.20 11.90 11.42
N HIS A 254 -4.92 12.24 12.49
CA HIS A 254 -4.77 13.53 13.15
C HIS A 254 -3.43 13.70 13.88
N THR A 255 -2.85 12.61 14.38
CA THR A 255 -1.53 12.65 15.03
C THR A 255 -0.38 12.77 14.00
N ALA A 256 -0.48 12.09 12.86
CA ALA A 256 0.57 12.03 11.85
C ALA A 256 0.51 13.18 10.83
N PHE A 257 -0.69 13.59 10.42
CA PHE A 257 -0.91 14.62 9.39
C PHE A 257 -1.48 15.92 9.97
N GLY A 258 -1.73 15.95 11.28
CA GLY A 258 -2.26 17.07 12.03
C GLY A 258 -3.79 17.04 12.13
N ALA A 259 -4.31 17.56 13.24
CA ALA A 259 -5.74 17.72 13.44
C ALA A 259 -6.30 18.82 12.51
N PRO A 260 -7.57 18.72 12.08
CA PRO A 260 -8.24 19.79 11.36
C PRO A 260 -8.27 21.05 12.25
N GLN A 261 -8.11 22.22 11.65
CA GLN A 261 -8.14 23.51 12.35
C GLN A 261 -9.49 24.20 12.18
#